data_AF-A0A8T1RYJ6-F1
#
_entry.id   AF-A0A8T1RYJ6-F1
#
_cell.length_a   1.000
_cell.length_b   1.000
_cell.length_c   1.000
_cell.angle_alpha   90.00
_cell.angle_beta   90.00
_cell.angle_gamma   90.00
#
_symmetry.space_group_name_H-M   'P 1'
#
loop_
_entity.id
_entity.type
_entity.pdbx_description
1 polymer ?
#
loop_
_entity_poly.entity_id
_entity_poly.type
_entity_poly.pdbx_seq_one_letter_code
_entity_poly.pdbx_strand_id
1 'polypeptide(L)'
;GFAAWLSGMAINIYSDHILRNLRKPGETGYKIPRGGLFEYVTGANFFGEILEWFGFALASCTIESAAFAICTLFILGSRAHQHHQWYLEKFEDYPKSRKILIPFVL
;
A
#
# COMPACT_ATOMS: atom_id res chain seq x y z
N GLY A 1 -17.58 -1.49 8.94
CA GLY A 1 -17.42 -2.11 7.61
C GLY A 1 -17.31 -1.07 6.51
N PHE A 2 -18.44 -0.57 6.00
CA PHE A 2 -18.49 0.25 4.78
C PHE A 2 -17.57 1.48 4.74
N ALA A 3 -17.53 2.28 5.81
CA ALA A 3 -16.65 3.46 5.84
C ALA A 3 -15.15 3.11 5.75
N ALA A 4 -14.73 2.00 6.38
CA ALA A 4 -13.37 1.50 6.30
C ALA A 4 -13.05 0.99 4.89
N TRP A 5 -14.00 0.25 4.28
CA TRP A 5 -13.88 -0.20 2.89
C TRP A 5 -13.70 0.98 1.93
N LEU A 6 -14.58 1.98 2.00
CA LEU A 6 -14.53 3.16 1.14
C LEU A 6 -13.24 3.95 1.33
N SER A 7 -12.77 4.09 2.58
CA SER A 7 -11.53 4.79 2.90
C SER A 7 -10.30 4.05 2.37
N GLY A 8 -10.26 2.72 2.53
CA GLY A 8 -9.21 1.86 1.98
C GLY A 8 -9.13 1.95 0.46
N MET A 9 -10.30 1.84 -0.20
CA MET A 9 -10.40 1.97 -1.65
C MET A 9 -9.94 3.35 -2.15
N ALA A 10 -10.33 4.43 -1.47
CA ALA A 10 -9.88 5.78 -1.82
C ALA A 10 -8.35 5.93 -1.70
N ILE A 11 -7.75 5.39 -0.63
CA ILE A 11 -6.29 5.40 -0.43
C ILE A 11 -5.60 4.57 -1.51
N ASN A 12 -6.12 3.38 -1.83
CA ASN A 12 -5.57 2.50 -2.84
C ASN A 12 -5.57 3.17 -4.23
N ILE A 13 -6.73 3.66 -4.67
CA ILE A 13 -6.89 4.34 -5.97
C ILE A 13 -5.99 5.59 -6.06
N TYR A 14 -5.95 6.40 -5.01
CA TYR A 14 -5.10 7.59 -4.98
C TYR A 14 -3.61 7.25 -5.05
N SER A 15 -3.19 6.21 -4.33
CA SER A 15 -1.79 5.75 -4.33
C SER A 15 -1.40 5.16 -5.69
N ASP A 16 -2.27 4.37 -6.30
CA ASP A 16 -2.04 3.83 -7.64
C ASP A 16 -2.05 4.92 -8.72
N HIS A 17 -2.87 5.96 -8.54
CA HIS A 17 -2.82 7.14 -9.41
C HIS A 17 -1.44 7.83 -9.36
N ILE A 18 -0.86 7.98 -8.16
CA ILE A 18 0.51 8.50 -8.01
C ILE A 18 1.51 7.57 -8.73
N LEU A 19 1.45 6.26 -8.47
CA LEU A 19 2.38 5.28 -9.06
C LEU A 19 2.32 5.28 -10.59
N ARG A 20 1.12 5.33 -11.17
CA ARG A 20 0.91 5.37 -12.63
C ARG A 20 1.48 6.64 -13.26
N ASN A 21 1.42 7.76 -12.55
CA ASN A 21 1.92 9.04 -13.04
C ASN A 21 3.41 9.27 -12.75
N LEU A 22 4.11 8.33 -12.11
CA LEU A 22 5.57 8.43 -11.94
C LEU A 22 6.33 8.37 -13.27
N ARG A 23 5.73 7.73 -14.28
CA ARG A 23 6.36 7.50 -15.58
C ARG A 23 5.53 8.16 -16.67
N LYS A 24 6.21 8.85 -17.59
CA LYS A 24 5.60 9.23 -18.86
C LYS A 24 5.48 7.99 -19.76
N PRO A 25 4.50 7.96 -20.69
CA PRO A 25 4.41 6.88 -21.67
C PRO A 25 5.75 6.70 -22.42
N GLY A 26 6.34 5.50 -22.36
CA GLY A 26 7.63 5.17 -22.97
C GLY A 26 8.86 5.30 -22.05
N GLU A 27 8.72 5.82 -20.83
CA GLU A 27 9.82 5.94 -19.87
C GLU A 27 10.05 4.61 -19.13
N THR A 28 11.30 4.14 -19.11
CA THR A 28 11.73 2.96 -18.35
C THR A 28 12.58 3.39 -17.16
N GLY A 29 12.41 2.73 -16.02
CA GLY A 29 13.13 3.06 -14.79
C GLY A 29 12.22 3.27 -13.59
N TYR A 30 12.70 2.93 -12.41
CA TYR A 30 11.96 3.14 -11.16
C TYR A 30 12.25 4.54 -10.61
N LYS A 31 11.23 5.13 -9.99
CA LYS A 31 11.33 6.42 -9.29
C LYS A 31 10.76 6.26 -7.89
N ILE A 32 11.22 7.10 -6.98
CA ILE A 32 10.70 7.13 -5.61
C ILE A 32 9.33 7.80 -5.63
N PRO A 33 8.24 7.12 -5.22
CA PRO A 33 6.93 7.75 -5.11
C PRO A 33 6.94 8.85 -4.05
N ARG A 34 6.34 9.99 -4.38
CA ARG A 34 6.14 11.15 -3.50
C ARG A 34 4.68 11.56 -3.51
N GLY A 35 4.22 12.16 -2.41
CA GLY A 35 2.85 12.63 -2.22
C GLY A 35 1.95 11.68 -1.43
N GLY A 36 1.00 12.26 -0.69
CA GLY A 36 0.03 11.54 0.12
C GLY A 36 0.68 10.61 1.15
N LEU A 37 0.17 9.39 1.25
CA LEU A 37 0.64 8.40 2.22
C LEU A 37 2.06 7.88 1.92
N PHE A 38 2.56 8.06 0.68
CA PHE A 38 3.92 7.66 0.34
C PHE A 38 5.00 8.43 1.11
N GLU A 39 4.68 9.59 1.67
CA GLU A 39 5.62 10.30 2.56
C GLU A 39 5.87 9.57 3.87
N TYR A 40 4.95 8.70 4.29
CA TYR A 40 5.03 7.96 5.54
C TYR A 40 5.38 6.49 5.33
N VAL A 41 4.84 5.86 4.28
CA VAL A 41 4.98 4.42 4.04
C VAL A 41 5.37 4.10 2.60
N THR A 42 6.13 3.02 2.39
CA THR A 42 6.49 2.54 1.06
C THR A 42 5.33 1.90 0.33
N GLY A 43 4.53 1.09 1.02
CA GLY A 43 3.39 0.36 0.47
C GLY A 43 2.07 1.09 0.68
N ALA A 44 1.94 2.36 0.31
CA ALA A 44 0.72 3.14 0.53
C ALA A 44 -0.53 2.52 -0.12
N ASN A 45 -0.39 2.00 -1.35
CA ASN A 45 -1.46 1.30 -2.04
C ASN A 45 -1.82 -0.04 -1.36
N PHE A 46 -0.81 -0.79 -0.91
CA PHE A 46 -1.02 -2.03 -0.16
C PHE A 46 -1.72 -1.79 1.18
N PHE A 47 -1.38 -0.70 1.88
CA PHE A 47 -2.08 -0.29 3.10
C PHE A 47 -3.56 -0.01 2.82
N GLY A 48 -3.85 0.74 1.75
CA GLY A 48 -5.22 1.02 1.32
C GLY A 48 -6.00 -0.27 1.01
N GLU A 49 -5.39 -1.19 0.26
CA GLU A 49 -6.02 -2.47 -0.12
C GLU A 49 -6.29 -3.36 1.10
N ILE A 50 -5.37 -3.43 2.06
CA ILE A 50 -5.58 -4.16 3.31
C ILE A 50 -6.75 -3.54 4.08
N LEU A 51 -6.77 -2.22 4.26
CA LEU A 51 -7.86 -1.53 4.94
C LEU A 51 -9.20 -1.75 4.24
N GLU A 52 -9.19 -1.77 2.91
CA GLU A 52 -10.35 -2.05 2.08
C GLU A 52 -10.94 -3.43 2.42
N TRP A 53 -10.11 -4.47 2.40
CA TRP A 53 -10.57 -5.84 2.63
C TRP A 53 -10.97 -6.12 4.07
N PHE A 54 -10.30 -5.52 5.06
CA PHE A 54 -10.78 -5.56 6.44
C PHE A 54 -12.12 -4.82 6.60
N GLY A 55 -12.29 -3.70 5.90
CA GLY A 55 -13.57 -2.99 5.84
C GLY A 55 -14.69 -3.83 5.23
N PHE A 56 -14.39 -4.55 4.15
CA PHE A 56 -15.31 -5.50 3.50
C PHE A 56 -15.67 -6.66 4.44
N ALA A 57 -14.67 -7.31 5.06
CA ALA A 57 -14.90 -8.39 6.01
C ALA A 57 -15.80 -7.96 7.19
N LEU A 58 -15.60 -6.75 7.71
CA LEU A 58 -16.45 -6.16 8.75
C LEU A 58 -17.85 -5.75 8.26
N ALA A 59 -18.07 -5.61 6.95
CA ALA A 59 -19.38 -5.29 6.39
C ALA A 59 -20.17 -6.57 6.06
N SER A 60 -19.49 -7.58 5.49
CA SER A 60 -20.09 -8.84 5.09
C SER A 60 -20.27 -9.81 6.26
N CYS A 61 -19.41 -9.73 7.28
CA CYS A 61 -19.43 -10.59 8.48
C CYS A 61 -19.43 -12.10 8.15
N THR A 62 -18.73 -12.50 7.09
CA THR A 62 -18.60 -13.91 6.70
C THR A 62 -17.18 -14.44 6.93
N ILE A 63 -17.05 -15.74 7.13
CA ILE A 63 -15.75 -16.40 7.35
C ILE A 63 -14.87 -16.27 6.10
N GLU A 64 -15.47 -16.36 4.92
CA GLU A 64 -14.78 -16.25 3.63
C GLU A 64 -14.19 -14.86 3.45
N SER A 65 -14.94 -13.81 3.82
CA SER A 65 -14.46 -12.42 3.73
C SER A 65 -13.33 -12.15 4.73
N ALA A 66 -13.40 -12.71 5.94
CA ALA A 66 -12.33 -12.61 6.93
C ALA A 66 -11.07 -13.38 6.50
N ALA A 67 -11.23 -14.60 5.98
CA ALA A 67 -10.13 -15.39 5.44
C ALA A 67 -9.44 -14.64 4.28
N PHE A 68 -10.22 -14.04 3.38
CA PHE A 68 -9.68 -13.24 2.29
C PHE A 68 -8.87 -12.04 2.79
N ALA A 69 -9.39 -11.26 3.74
CA ALA A 69 -8.67 -10.12 4.31
C ALA A 69 -7.34 -10.52 4.98
N ILE A 70 -7.34 -11.63 5.74
CA ILE A 70 -6.14 -12.16 6.39
C ILE A 70 -5.12 -12.66 5.36
N CYS A 71 -5.55 -13.41 4.34
CA CYS A 71 -4.66 -13.85 3.26
C CYS A 71 -4.04 -12.64 2.54
N THR A 72 -4.83 -11.63 2.21
CA THR A 72 -4.35 -10.40 1.57
C THR A 72 -3.34 -9.66 2.43
N LEU A 73 -3.54 -9.58 3.75
CA LEU A 73 -2.58 -9.00 4.68
C LEU A 73 -1.20 -9.69 4.60
N PHE A 74 -1.16 -11.02 4.60
CA PHE A 74 0.12 -11.74 4.53
C PHE A 74 0.81 -11.59 3.18
N ILE A 75 0.06 -11.67 2.09
CA ILE A 75 0.60 -11.56 0.73
C ILE A 75 1.12 -10.13 0.47
N LEU A 76 0.31 -9.11 0.77
CA LEU A 76 0.68 -7.72 0.53
C LEU A 76 1.68 -7.21 1.57
N GLY A 77 1.60 -7.65 2.82
CA GLY A 77 2.57 -7.30 3.86
C GLY A 77 3.97 -7.81 3.52
N SER A 78 4.11 -9.05 3.08
CA SER A 78 5.40 -9.59 2.65
C SER A 78 5.92 -8.89 1.39
N ARG A 79 5.05 -8.57 0.43
CA ARG A 79 5.40 -7.78 -0.76
C ARG A 79 5.85 -6.35 -0.40
N ALA A 80 5.17 -5.69 0.53
CA ALA A 80 5.53 -4.36 1.01
C ALA A 80 6.94 -4.36 1.63
N HIS A 81 7.25 -5.38 2.43
CA HIS A 81 8.58 -5.54 3.02
C HIS A 81 9.67 -5.69 1.94
N GLN A 82 9.44 -6.55 0.95
CA GLN A 82 10.37 -6.73 -0.17
C GLN A 82 10.55 -5.43 -0.97
N HIS A 83 9.47 -4.70 -1.25
CA HIS A 83 9.54 -3.39 -1.90
C HIS A 83 10.36 -2.39 -1.09
N HIS A 84 10.15 -2.33 0.23
CA HIS A 84 10.89 -1.42 1.11
C HIS A 84 12.40 -1.70 1.09
N GLN A 85 12.79 -2.97 1.22
CA GLN A 85 14.21 -3.36 1.11
C GLN A 85 14.78 -3.02 -0.25
N TRP A 86 14.05 -3.35 -1.32
CA TRP A 86 14.48 -3.05 -2.68
C TRP A 86 14.66 -1.54 -2.92
N TYR A 87 13.78 -0.69 -2.39
CA TYR A 87 13.92 0.77 -2.50
C TYR A 87 15.15 1.30 -1.73
N LEU A 88 15.44 0.76 -0.54
CA LEU A 88 16.63 1.12 0.24
C LEU A 88 17.93 0.72 -0.46
N GLU A 89 17.96 -0.45 -1.11
CA GLU A 89 19.12 -0.93 -1.87
C GLU A 89 19.30 -0.19 -3.19
N LYS A 90 18.19 0.18 -3.85
CA LYS A 90 18.23 0.76 -5.19
C LYS A 90 18.50 2.26 -5.20
N PHE A 91 18.02 3.00 -4.20
CA PHE A 91 18.11 4.45 -4.16
C PHE A 91 18.84 4.92 -2.90
N GLU A 92 20.00 5.54 -3.09
CA GLU A 92 20.77 6.16 -2.00
C GLU A 92 19.98 7.28 -1.31
N ASP A 93 19.20 8.04 -2.08
CA ASP A 93 18.36 9.16 -1.61
C ASP A 93 16.99 8.72 -1.05
N TYR A 94 16.78 7.42 -0.81
CA TYR A 94 15.49 6.94 -0.28
C TYR A 94 15.26 7.45 1.16
N PRO A 95 14.07 8.00 1.48
CA PRO A 95 13.80 8.47 2.83
C PRO A 95 13.77 7.32 3.84
N LYS A 96 14.83 7.18 4.64
CA LYS A 96 14.97 6.14 5.69
C LYS A 96 13.95 6.26 6.83
N SER A 97 13.26 7.39 6.91
CA SER A 97 12.16 7.60 7.86
C SER A 97 10.86 6.90 7.46
N ARG A 98 10.70 6.52 6.18
CA ARG A 98 9.52 5.81 5.70
C ARG A 98 9.43 4.44 6.35
N LYS A 99 8.21 4.05 6.67
CA LYS A 99 7.86 2.72 7.16
C LYS A 99 7.40 1.83 6.00
N ILE A 100 7.28 0.54 6.25
CA ILE A 100 6.97 -0.44 5.22
C ILE A 100 5.50 -0.30 4.80
N LEU A 101 4.57 -0.30 5.77
CA LEU A 101 3.15 -0.44 5.52
C LEU A 101 2.27 0.37 6.49
N ILE A 102 2.57 0.35 7.80
CA ILE A 102 1.78 1.04 8.82
C ILE A 102 2.52 2.31 9.24
N PRO A 103 1.93 3.51 9.03
CA PRO A 103 2.57 4.75 9.45
C PRO A 103 3.00 4.69 10.92
N PHE A 104 4.25 5.08 11.18
CA PHE A 104 4.85 5.16 12.53
C PHE A 104 5.05 3.85 13.30
N VAL A 105 4.60 2.71 12.78
CA VAL A 105 4.76 1.40 13.45
C VAL A 105 5.72 0.51 12.67
N LEU A 106 5.37 0.20 11.41
CA LEU A 106 6.01 -0.89 10.67
C LEU A 106 6.20 -0.56 9.19
#